data_AF-A0A960MP68-F1
#
_entry.id   AF-A0A960MP68-F1
#
_cell.length_a   1.000
_cell.length_b   1.000
_cell.length_c   1.000
_cell.angle_alpha   90.00
_cell.angle_beta   90.00
_cell.angle_gamma   90.00
#
_symmetry.space_group_name_H-M   'P 1'
#
loop_
_entity.id
_entity.type
_entity.pdbx_description
1 polymer ?
#
loop_
_entity_poly.entity_id
_entity_poly.type
_entity_poly.pdbx_seq_one_letter_code
_entity_poly.pdbx_strand_id
1 'polypeptide(L)'
;FLEAKASKIGKVETTADIYTASHHPDEAISATDRMKVWEPVEEAIYLSWSSMHHAKTMDDFYKDQKMKSRAVSGIIESYKEPVKNKPGDFILTSRDVPVAYVYSTLINLEQFVGKRVNLIVTERPNNNFAFPAYFVLEVE
;
A
#
# COMPACT_ATOMS: atom_id res chain seq x y z
N PHE A 1 36.01 -38.96 40.04
CA PHE A 1 34.56 -39.17 39.90
C PHE A 1 33.92 -37.79 39.90
N LEU A 2 33.77 -37.14 38.74
CA LEU A 2 32.56 -37.16 37.90
C LEU A 2 31.31 -36.79 38.73
N GLU A 3 30.45 -35.84 38.41
CA GLU A 3 30.20 -35.04 37.21
C GLU A 3 29.11 -34.03 37.61
N ALA A 4 29.18 -32.79 37.11
CA ALA A 4 28.15 -31.79 37.29
C ALA A 4 26.87 -32.21 36.54
N LYS A 5 25.71 -32.25 37.21
CA LYS A 5 24.40 -32.35 36.55
C LYS A 5 23.63 -31.03 36.62
N ALA A 6 23.62 -30.37 35.47
CA ALA A 6 22.69 -29.34 35.07
C ALA A 6 21.29 -29.92 34.76
N SER A 7 20.36 -29.01 34.44
CA SER A 7 19.04 -29.22 33.82
C SER A 7 17.85 -29.54 34.72
N LYS A 8 17.11 -28.48 35.05
CA LYS A 8 15.66 -28.47 34.81
C LYS A 8 15.24 -27.12 34.20
N ILE A 9 15.11 -27.20 32.88
CA ILE A 9 14.53 -26.23 31.96
C ILE A 9 13.03 -26.15 32.25
N GLY A 10 12.47 -24.95 32.23
CA GLY A 10 11.03 -24.75 32.43
C GLY A 10 10.62 -23.29 32.43
N LYS A 11 11.02 -22.52 31.40
CA LYS A 11 10.36 -21.25 31.08
C LYS A 11 10.62 -20.89 29.62
N VAL A 12 9.61 -20.25 29.05
CA VAL A 12 9.54 -19.60 27.73
C VAL A 12 8.86 -20.44 26.64
N GLU A 13 7.53 -20.31 26.57
CA GLU A 13 6.84 -20.21 25.28
C GLU A 13 6.22 -18.81 25.23
N THR A 14 7.04 -17.84 24.83
CA THR A 14 6.58 -16.55 24.34
C THR A 14 6.03 -16.81 22.95
N THR A 15 4.72 -16.68 22.78
CA THR A 15 4.02 -16.71 21.50
C THR A 15 4.41 -15.48 20.67
N ALA A 16 5.56 -15.53 20.01
CA ALA A 16 6.04 -14.45 19.18
C ALA A 16 6.75 -14.95 17.93
N ASP A 17 6.21 -15.95 17.23
CA ASP A 17 6.75 -16.38 15.93
C ASP A 17 5.61 -16.81 14.98
N ILE A 18 4.86 -15.84 14.46
CA ILE A 18 4.15 -15.99 13.18
C ILE A 18 4.36 -14.70 12.36
N TYR A 19 5.62 -14.37 12.07
CA TYR A 19 5.96 -13.46 10.96
C TYR A 19 7.29 -13.88 10.36
N THR A 20 7.39 -15.14 9.92
CA THR A 20 8.40 -15.51 8.91
C THR A 20 7.90 -14.99 7.57
N ALA A 21 8.03 -13.68 7.37
CA ALA A 21 7.98 -13.10 6.04
C ALA A 21 9.24 -13.57 5.31
N SER A 22 9.12 -14.66 4.56
CA SER A 22 10.13 -15.16 3.65
C SER A 22 10.47 -14.05 2.65
N HIS A 23 11.54 -13.30 2.93
CA HIS A 23 12.11 -12.35 2.00
C HIS A 23 12.92 -13.14 0.97
N HIS A 24 12.28 -13.53 -0.11
CA HIS A 24 12.96 -13.81 -1.35
C HIS A 24 13.24 -12.46 -2.04
N PRO A 25 14.51 -12.02 -2.13
CA PRO A 25 14.84 -10.89 -2.97
C PRO A 25 14.79 -11.35 -4.43
N ASP A 26 14.18 -10.55 -5.30
CA ASP A 26 14.21 -10.70 -6.77
C ASP A 26 13.25 -11.71 -7.44
N GLU A 27 12.06 -11.95 -6.87
CA GLU A 27 10.95 -12.46 -7.67
C GLU A 27 10.12 -11.26 -8.16
N ALA A 28 9.99 -11.11 -9.48
CA ALA A 28 9.19 -10.07 -10.10
C ALA A 28 7.74 -10.19 -9.59
N ILE A 29 7.43 -9.45 -8.53
CA ILE A 29 6.09 -9.37 -7.95
C ILE A 29 5.18 -8.95 -9.10
N SER A 30 4.33 -9.87 -9.55
CA SER A 30 3.41 -9.61 -10.66
C SER A 30 2.59 -8.36 -10.36
N ALA A 31 2.26 -7.55 -11.37
CA ALA A 31 1.47 -6.33 -11.23
C ALA A 31 0.26 -6.52 -10.30
N THR A 32 -0.44 -7.64 -10.49
CA THR A 32 -1.61 -8.05 -9.71
C THR A 32 -1.28 -8.33 -8.24
N ASP A 33 -0.10 -8.88 -7.96
CA ASP A 33 0.34 -9.16 -6.59
C ASP A 33 0.71 -7.86 -5.85
N ARG A 34 1.32 -6.89 -6.53
CA ARG A 34 1.57 -5.54 -5.98
C ARG A 34 0.27 -4.83 -5.60
N MET A 35 -0.78 -5.01 -6.40
CA MET A 35 -2.11 -4.46 -6.12
C MET A 35 -2.73 -5.13 -4.88
N LYS A 36 -2.59 -6.45 -4.72
CA LYS A 36 -3.13 -7.21 -3.57
C LYS A 36 -2.57 -6.76 -2.22
N VAL A 37 -1.32 -6.28 -2.19
CA VAL A 37 -0.69 -5.76 -0.96
C VAL A 37 -1.51 -4.61 -0.35
N TRP A 38 -2.24 -3.85 -1.16
CA TRP A 38 -3.03 -2.70 -0.71
C TRP A 38 -4.49 -3.01 -0.38
N GLU A 39 -4.99 -4.19 -0.74
CA GLU A 39 -6.36 -4.62 -0.40
C GLU A 39 -6.69 -4.51 1.10
N PRO A 40 -5.86 -5.01 2.05
CA PRO A 40 -6.18 -4.87 3.48
C PRO A 40 -6.18 -3.43 3.96
N VAL A 41 -5.40 -2.54 3.33
CA VAL A 41 -5.38 -1.11 3.65
C VAL A 41 -6.70 -0.47 3.21
N GLU A 42 -7.14 -0.74 1.98
CA GLU A 42 -8.42 -0.23 1.47
C GLU A 42 -9.61 -0.81 2.24
N GLU A 43 -9.57 -2.10 2.60
CA GLU A 43 -10.63 -2.72 3.42
C GLU A 43 -10.73 -2.04 4.79
N ALA A 44 -9.61 -1.74 5.46
CA ALA A 44 -9.63 -1.04 6.74
C ALA A 44 -10.23 0.37 6.62
N ILE A 45 -9.91 1.11 5.56
CA ILE A 45 -10.48 2.44 5.29
C ILE A 45 -11.98 2.32 5.02
N TYR A 46 -12.40 1.34 4.24
CA TYR A 46 -13.81 1.06 3.98
C TYR A 46 -14.56 0.69 5.26
N LEU A 47 -14.02 -0.17 6.13
CA LEU A 47 -14.65 -0.54 7.39
C LEU A 47 -14.89 0.69 8.28
N SER A 48 -13.91 1.59 8.34
CA SER A 48 -14.04 2.88 9.05
C SER A 48 -15.15 3.74 8.45
N TRP A 49 -15.22 3.86 7.12
CA TRP A 49 -16.26 4.61 6.43
C TRP A 49 -17.66 3.97 6.60
N SER A 50 -17.76 2.64 6.51
CA SER A 50 -19.00 1.86 6.62
C SER A 50 -19.64 1.98 8.01
N SER A 51 -18.82 2.25 9.04
CA SER A 51 -19.31 2.54 10.39
C SER A 51 -20.17 3.80 10.46
N MET A 52 -19.96 4.76 9.55
CA MET A 52 -20.77 5.98 9.41
C MET A 52 -21.86 5.85 8.33
N HIS A 53 -21.76 4.81 7.48
CA HIS A 53 -22.62 4.58 6.33
C HIS A 53 -23.17 3.16 6.33
N HIS A 54 -24.20 2.93 7.16
CA HIS A 54 -24.83 1.62 7.31
C HIS A 54 -25.34 1.05 5.97
N ALA A 55 -25.09 -0.25 5.76
CA ALA A 55 -25.56 -1.03 4.62
C ALA A 55 -25.10 -0.55 3.23
N LYS A 56 -24.04 0.25 3.15
CA LYS A 56 -23.39 0.59 1.88
C LYS A 56 -22.32 -0.43 1.52
N THR A 57 -22.10 -0.63 0.22
CA THR A 57 -21.11 -1.59 -0.30
C THR A 57 -19.75 -0.94 -0.56
N MET A 58 -18.72 -1.74 -0.85
CA MET A 58 -17.41 -1.24 -1.27
C MET A 58 -17.49 -0.39 -2.55
N ASP A 59 -18.40 -0.74 -3.46
CA ASP A 59 -18.65 0.04 -4.68
C ASP A 59 -19.22 1.44 -4.34
N ASP A 60 -20.15 1.51 -3.37
CA ASP A 60 -20.66 2.80 -2.88
C ASP A 60 -19.56 3.65 -2.22
N PHE A 61 -18.63 3.01 -1.52
CA PHE A 61 -17.46 3.69 -0.98
C PHE A 61 -16.61 4.29 -2.10
N TYR A 62 -16.23 3.52 -3.12
CA TYR A 62 -15.45 4.05 -4.24
C TYR A 62 -16.20 5.14 -5.02
N LYS A 63 -17.53 5.07 -5.12
CA LYS A 63 -18.36 6.16 -5.67
C LYS A 63 -18.28 7.43 -4.83
N ASP A 64 -18.35 7.32 -3.50
CA ASP A 64 -18.17 8.45 -2.59
C ASP A 64 -16.75 9.03 -2.67
N GLN A 65 -15.73 8.17 -2.74
CA GLN A 65 -14.34 8.56 -2.94
C GLN A 65 -14.15 9.28 -4.29
N LYS A 66 -14.81 8.82 -5.35
CA LYS A 66 -14.82 9.46 -6.67
C LYS A 66 -15.47 10.84 -6.64
N MET A 67 -16.54 11.04 -5.87
CA MET A 67 -17.12 12.38 -5.70
C MET A 67 -16.18 13.35 -4.96
N LYS A 68 -15.33 12.85 -4.06
CA LYS A 68 -14.31 13.62 -3.33
C LYS A 68 -12.93 13.58 -3.99
N SER A 69 -12.85 13.04 -5.20
CA SER A 69 -11.59 12.87 -5.89
C SER A 69 -11.07 14.20 -6.44
N ARG A 70 -9.78 14.20 -6.75
CA ARG A 70 -9.08 15.30 -7.38
C ARG A 70 -8.37 14.79 -8.62
N ALA A 71 -8.40 15.58 -9.68
CA ALA A 71 -7.58 15.34 -10.85
C ALA A 71 -6.14 15.81 -10.60
N VAL A 72 -5.18 14.91 -10.81
CA VAL A 72 -3.74 15.22 -10.75
C VAL A 72 -3.08 14.74 -12.04
N SER A 73 -2.19 15.55 -12.60
CA SER A 73 -1.51 15.24 -13.86
C SER A 73 -0.02 15.11 -13.62
N GLY A 74 0.61 14.11 -14.24
CA GLY A 74 2.05 13.91 -14.11
C GLY A 74 2.53 12.70 -14.88
N ILE A 75 3.78 12.32 -14.65
CA ILE A 75 4.40 11.11 -15.16
C ILE A 75 4.42 10.10 -14.02
N ILE A 76 3.99 8.87 -14.28
CA ILE A 76 4.07 7.79 -13.30
C ILE A 76 5.47 7.18 -13.36
N GLU A 77 6.11 7.04 -12.21
CA GLU A 77 7.40 6.40 -12.06
C GLU A 77 7.34 5.30 -10.99
N SER A 78 8.06 4.20 -11.21
CA SER A 78 8.08 3.09 -10.26
C SER A 78 8.94 3.44 -9.05
N TYR A 79 8.37 3.35 -7.85
CA TYR A 79 9.11 3.55 -6.61
C TYR A 79 9.77 2.24 -6.18
N LYS A 80 11.11 2.20 -6.24
CA LYS A 80 11.91 1.00 -5.95
C LYS A 80 12.64 1.06 -4.60
N GLU A 81 12.49 2.14 -3.85
CA GLU A 81 13.22 2.27 -2.59
C GLU A 81 12.66 1.30 -1.53
N PRO A 82 13.51 0.52 -0.86
CA PRO A 82 13.10 -0.45 0.15
C PRO A 82 12.82 0.25 1.49
N VAL A 83 11.78 1.08 1.54
CA VAL A 83 11.37 1.80 2.75
C VAL A 83 10.24 1.06 3.44
N LYS A 84 10.38 0.87 4.76
CA LYS A 84 9.31 0.30 5.60
C LYS A 84 8.10 1.26 5.61
N ASN A 85 6.90 0.72 5.45
CA ASN A 85 5.63 1.47 5.42
C ASN A 85 5.56 2.53 4.30
N LYS A 86 6.13 2.23 3.12
CA LYS A 86 5.97 3.07 1.94
C LYS A 86 4.48 3.41 1.73
N PRO A 87 4.12 4.66 1.38
CA PRO A 87 2.74 5.07 1.21
C PRO A 87 2.18 4.76 -0.21
N GLY A 88 3.01 4.22 -1.11
CA GLY A 88 2.62 3.82 -2.45
C GLY A 88 3.72 3.04 -3.16
N ASP A 89 3.38 2.46 -4.31
CA ASP A 89 4.28 1.70 -5.18
C ASP A 89 4.89 2.51 -6.32
N PHE A 90 4.28 3.66 -6.59
CA PHE A 90 4.66 4.56 -7.66
C PHE A 90 4.77 5.98 -7.12
N ILE A 91 5.52 6.80 -7.84
CA ILE A 91 5.60 8.24 -7.62
C ILE A 91 4.99 8.91 -8.84
N LEU A 92 4.18 9.93 -8.57
CA LEU A 92 3.76 10.89 -9.58
C LEU A 92 4.77 12.02 -9.61
N THR A 93 5.38 12.27 -10.77
CA THR A 93 6.29 13.39 -10.99
C THR A 93 5.67 14.43 -11.92
N SER A 94 5.88 15.71 -11.61
CA SER A 94 5.43 16.83 -12.44
C SER A 94 6.63 17.73 -12.71
N ARG A 95 6.94 17.92 -13.99
CA ARG A 95 8.13 18.70 -14.42
C ARG A 95 9.41 18.22 -13.71
N ASP A 96 9.61 16.90 -13.65
CA ASP A 96 10.79 16.26 -13.02
C ASP A 96 10.83 16.34 -11.48
N VAL A 97 9.78 16.88 -10.84
CA VAL A 97 9.68 16.97 -9.38
C VAL A 97 8.67 15.95 -8.86
N PRO A 98 9.02 15.12 -7.86
CA PRO A 98 8.05 14.25 -7.19
C PRO A 98 6.99 15.08 -6.47
N VAL A 99 5.72 14.82 -6.80
CA VAL A 99 4.58 15.54 -6.22
C VAL A 99 3.77 14.69 -5.26
N ALA A 100 3.72 13.37 -5.48
CA ALA A 100 2.94 12.48 -4.65
C ALA A 100 3.36 11.01 -4.80
N TYR A 101 3.08 10.22 -3.79
CA TYR A 101 3.08 8.76 -3.88
C TYR A 101 1.71 8.26 -4.34
N VAL A 102 1.68 7.27 -5.22
CA VAL A 102 0.44 6.71 -5.75
C VAL A 102 0.44 5.19 -5.68
N TYR A 103 -0.74 4.64 -5.43
CA TYR A 103 -1.02 3.21 -5.58
C TYR A 103 -2.45 3.01 -6.10
N SER A 104 -2.75 1.81 -6.57
CA SER A 104 -4.09 1.42 -7.00
C SER A 104 -4.30 -0.07 -6.76
N THR A 105 -5.53 -0.44 -6.45
CA THR A 105 -6.00 -1.83 -6.41
C THR A 105 -6.96 -2.15 -7.56
N LEU A 106 -7.38 -1.13 -8.33
CA LEU A 106 -8.37 -1.24 -9.39
C LEU A 106 -7.71 -1.24 -10.78
N ILE A 107 -6.63 -0.45 -10.93
CA ILE A 107 -5.98 -0.22 -12.22
C ILE A 107 -4.51 -0.62 -12.12
N ASN A 108 -4.04 -1.34 -13.12
CA ASN A 108 -2.62 -1.62 -13.26
C ASN A 108 -1.89 -0.34 -13.70
N LEU A 109 -1.14 0.28 -12.79
CA LEU A 109 -0.35 1.49 -13.07
C LEU A 109 0.96 1.20 -13.81
N GLU A 110 1.43 -0.06 -13.83
CA GLU A 110 2.70 -0.42 -14.49
C GLU A 110 2.67 -0.13 -16.00
N GLN A 111 1.51 -0.27 -16.63
CA GLN A 111 1.33 0.02 -18.07
C GLN A 111 1.44 1.52 -18.43
N PHE A 112 1.36 2.38 -17.42
CA PHE A 112 1.43 3.84 -17.54
C PHE A 112 2.76 4.43 -17.04
N VAL A 113 3.67 3.59 -16.54
CA VAL A 113 5.01 4.03 -16.11
C VAL A 113 5.74 4.69 -17.29
N GLY A 114 6.33 5.85 -17.04
CA GLY A 114 7.03 6.68 -18.02
C GLY A 114 6.11 7.46 -18.97
N LYS A 115 4.77 7.32 -18.85
CA LYS A 115 3.81 8.08 -19.64
C LYS A 115 3.25 9.23 -18.81
N ARG A 116 2.95 10.33 -19.50
CA ARG A 116 2.17 11.43 -18.92
C ARG A 116 0.70 11.05 -18.93
N VAL A 117 0.08 11.06 -17.76
CA VAL A 117 -1.32 10.67 -17.57
C VAL A 117 -2.03 11.66 -16.66
N ASN A 118 -3.36 11.72 -16.79
CA ASN A 118 -4.21 12.40 -15.83
C ASN A 118 -4.86 11.34 -14.93
N LEU A 119 -4.76 11.53 -13.62
CA LEU A 119 -5.23 10.58 -12.63
C LEU A 119 -6.35 11.21 -11.82
N ILE A 120 -7.43 10.47 -11.68
CA ILE A 120 -8.47 10.79 -10.71
C ILE A 120 -8.11 10.07 -9.41
N VAL A 121 -7.75 10.85 -8.40
CA VAL A 121 -7.18 10.33 -7.16
C VAL A 121 -7.92 10.77 -5.92
N THR A 122 -7.80 9.99 -4.85
CA THR A 122 -8.26 10.35 -3.51
C THR A 122 -7.12 10.30 -2.51
N GLU A 123 -7.13 11.19 -1.53
CA GLU A 123 -6.12 11.25 -0.48
C GLU A 123 -6.10 9.99 0.38
N ARG A 124 -4.88 9.60 0.77
CA ARG A 124 -4.59 8.48 1.64
C ARG A 124 -3.59 8.88 2.71
N PRO A 125 -3.61 8.20 3.87
CA PRO A 125 -2.62 8.44 4.92
C PRO A 125 -1.22 8.13 4.40
N ASN A 126 -0.32 9.11 4.51
CA ASN A 126 1.02 9.05 3.91
C ASN A 126 2.12 8.66 4.91
N ASN A 127 1.78 8.22 6.13
CA ASN A 127 2.74 7.84 7.17
C ASN A 127 3.82 8.89 7.48
N ASN A 128 3.50 10.19 7.41
CA ASN A 128 4.43 11.32 7.60
C ASN A 128 5.57 11.39 6.56
N PHE A 129 5.37 10.88 5.36
CA PHE A 129 6.31 11.08 4.25
C PHE A 129 6.27 12.52 3.71
N ALA A 130 7.34 12.90 2.99
CA ALA A 130 7.53 14.26 2.47
C ALA A 130 6.46 14.71 1.45
N PHE A 131 5.81 13.76 0.78
CA PHE A 131 4.78 14.02 -0.23
C PHE A 131 3.45 13.36 0.17
N PRO A 132 2.31 13.90 -0.29
CA PRO A 132 1.01 13.26 -0.09
C PRO A 132 0.95 11.89 -0.75
N ALA A 133 0.06 11.04 -0.24
CA ALA A 133 -0.25 9.74 -0.80
C ALA A 133 -1.63 9.75 -1.42
N TYR A 134 -1.76 9.14 -2.58
CA TYR A 134 -2.98 9.15 -3.38
C TYR A 134 -3.34 7.74 -3.83
N PHE A 135 -4.61 7.40 -3.68
CA PHE A 135 -5.21 6.22 -4.30
C PHE A 135 -5.75 6.59 -5.68
N VAL A 136 -5.35 5.85 -6.71
CA VAL A 136 -5.83 6.08 -8.09
C VAL A 136 -7.12 5.30 -8.32
N LEU A 137 -8.19 6.04 -8.58
CA LEU A 137 -9.50 5.51 -8.97
C LEU A 137 -9.58 5.27 -10.47
N GLU A 138 -9.15 6.27 -11.27
CA GLU A 138 -9.22 6.25 -12.74
C GLU A 138 -8.00 6.92 -13.37
N VAL A 139 -7.69 6.51 -14.61
CA VAL A 139 -6.63 7.08 -15.44
C VAL A 139 -7.25 7.56 -16.76
N GLU A 140 -6.98 8.81 -17.11
CA GLU A 140 -7.37 9.50 -18.35
C GLU A 140 -6.16 9.80 -19.25
#